data_AF-A0ABD1V8I4-F1
#
_entry.id   AF-A0ABD1V8I4-F1
#
_cell.length_a   1.000
_cell.length_b   1.000
_cell.length_c   1.000
_cell.angle_alpha   90.00
_cell.angle_beta   90.00
_cell.angle_gamma   90.00
#
_symmetry.space_group_name_H-M   'P 1'
#
loop_
_entity.id
_entity.type
_entity.pdbx_description
1 polymer ?
#
loop_
_entity_poly.entity_id
_entity_poly.type
_entity_poly.pdbx_seq_one_letter_code
_entity_poly.pdbx_strand_id
1 'polypeptide(L)'
;MGAQAVKKYFTPKWEEFSSHGSVEDVLEASLASAIRVSTLQMKVLGEFRTRMQEQRKLVAQASRADKEHEQAMEGLKMALESARAAYEQLEADLKESDSNLLNMTKQLDNANAAQKVAAEALEAANNEKRRLLDEAKSREEEMSGLREELAKSEAYTNFADYFARVGHQEVLTVLRNDHPEFDVKNLEVMFPPPDAEGEEDS
;
A
#
# COMPACT_ATOMS: atom_id res chain seq x y z
N MET A 1 -64.66 -21.33 52.72
CA MET A 1 -65.04 -20.64 53.98
C MET A 1 -66.38 -19.86 53.88
N GLY A 2 -67.27 -20.14 52.93
CA GLY A 2 -68.54 -19.37 52.78
C GLY A 2 -69.70 -19.84 53.67
N ALA A 3 -69.77 -21.14 54.00
CA ALA A 3 -70.94 -21.71 54.70
C ALA A 3 -71.03 -21.37 56.21
N GLN A 4 -69.89 -21.12 56.87
CA GLN A 4 -69.85 -20.81 58.30
C GLN A 4 -70.23 -19.35 58.61
N ALA A 5 -69.92 -18.41 57.71
CA ALA A 5 -70.28 -17.00 57.89
C ALA A 5 -71.80 -16.79 57.76
N VAL A 6 -72.47 -17.53 56.87
CA VAL A 6 -73.93 -17.44 56.69
C VAL A 6 -74.64 -17.82 57.99
N LYS A 7 -74.34 -18.97 58.60
CA LYS A 7 -74.98 -19.38 59.86
C LYS A 7 -74.85 -18.37 61.01
N LYS A 8 -73.77 -17.58 61.08
CA LYS A 8 -73.55 -16.62 62.17
C LYS A 8 -74.42 -15.35 62.05
N TYR A 9 -74.88 -15.02 60.84
CA TYR A 9 -75.69 -13.84 60.57
C TYR A 9 -77.14 -14.15 60.14
N PHE A 10 -77.48 -15.43 59.88
CA PHE A 10 -78.77 -15.85 59.29
C PHE A 10 -79.66 -16.74 60.14
N THR A 11 -79.34 -16.99 61.41
CA THR A 11 -80.31 -17.59 62.33
C THR A 11 -80.88 -16.50 63.23
N PRO A 12 -82.04 -15.89 62.87
CA PRO A 12 -82.95 -15.44 63.90
C PRO A 12 -83.26 -16.66 64.78
N LYS A 13 -83.23 -16.49 66.10
CA LYS A 13 -83.82 -17.47 67.00
C LYS A 13 -85.34 -17.44 66.77
N TRP A 14 -85.81 -18.20 65.78
CA TRP A 14 -87.22 -18.29 65.41
C TRP A 14 -88.11 -18.79 66.57
N GLU A 15 -87.51 -19.48 67.55
CA GLU A 15 -88.17 -19.99 68.75
C GLU A 15 -88.62 -18.90 69.74
N GLU A 16 -88.01 -17.70 69.72
CA GLU A 16 -88.41 -16.60 70.63
C GLU A 16 -89.55 -15.74 70.04
N PHE A 17 -89.71 -15.66 68.72
CA PHE A 17 -90.77 -14.86 68.06
C PHE A 17 -92.13 -15.55 68.01
N SER A 18 -92.18 -16.88 68.04
CA SER A 18 -93.41 -17.65 67.90
C SER A 18 -94.27 -17.72 69.18
N SER A 19 -93.75 -17.26 70.33
CA SER A 19 -94.49 -17.32 71.59
C SER A 19 -95.17 -16.01 72.00
N HIS A 20 -94.69 -14.83 71.54
CA HIS A 20 -95.18 -13.52 72.03
C HIS A 20 -95.16 -12.36 71.00
N GLY A 21 -94.79 -12.57 69.72
CA GLY A 21 -94.65 -11.50 68.72
C GLY A 21 -95.83 -11.35 67.77
N SER A 22 -96.12 -10.11 67.33
CA SER A 22 -97.09 -9.81 66.28
C SER A 22 -96.60 -10.34 64.92
N VAL A 23 -97.52 -10.63 63.99
CA VAL A 23 -97.18 -10.96 62.59
C VAL A 23 -96.34 -9.84 61.95
N GLU A 24 -96.54 -8.59 62.38
CA GLU A 24 -95.78 -7.42 61.95
C GLU A 24 -94.30 -7.50 62.35
N ASP A 25 -93.99 -7.97 63.58
CA ASP A 25 -92.62 -8.08 64.08
C ASP A 25 -91.79 -9.10 63.27
N VAL A 26 -92.44 -10.19 62.83
CA VAL A 26 -91.80 -11.23 61.99
C VAL A 26 -91.55 -10.70 60.57
N LEU A 27 -92.48 -9.92 60.02
CA LEU A 27 -92.32 -9.29 58.71
C LEU A 27 -91.20 -8.24 58.73
N GLU A 28 -91.11 -7.42 59.78
CA GLU A 28 -90.02 -6.45 59.95
C GLU A 28 -88.65 -7.12 60.07
N ALA A 29 -88.54 -8.20 60.87
CA ALA A 29 -87.30 -8.95 61.00
C ALA A 29 -86.86 -9.61 59.67
N SER A 30 -87.83 -10.11 58.89
CA SER A 30 -87.59 -10.68 57.56
C SER A 30 -87.15 -9.62 56.56
N LEU A 31 -87.82 -8.46 56.53
CA LEU A 31 -87.46 -7.33 55.68
C LEU A 31 -86.06 -6.78 56.02
N ALA A 32 -85.76 -6.61 57.31
CA ALA A 32 -84.44 -6.18 57.78
C ALA A 32 -83.35 -7.21 57.44
N SER A 33 -83.67 -8.50 57.47
CA SER A 33 -82.77 -9.56 57.00
C SER A 33 -82.52 -9.43 55.49
N ALA A 34 -83.56 -9.30 54.67
CA ALA A 34 -83.45 -9.13 53.23
C ALA A 34 -82.61 -7.89 52.86
N ILE A 35 -82.84 -6.75 53.52
CA ILE A 35 -82.06 -5.51 53.31
C ILE A 35 -80.58 -5.72 53.63
N ARG A 36 -80.26 -6.40 54.74
CA ARG A 36 -78.86 -6.71 55.11
C ARG A 36 -78.17 -7.59 54.08
N VAL A 37 -78.89 -8.59 53.55
CA VAL A 37 -78.38 -9.51 52.53
C VAL A 37 -78.12 -8.78 51.22
N SER A 38 -79.08 -7.98 50.75
CA SER A 38 -78.91 -7.17 49.54
C SER A 38 -77.76 -6.17 49.70
N THR A 39 -77.60 -5.56 50.87
CA THR A 39 -76.48 -4.63 51.15
C THR A 39 -75.13 -5.34 51.09
N LEU A 40 -75.01 -6.53 51.70
CA LEU A 40 -73.79 -7.33 51.62
C LEU A 40 -73.50 -7.79 50.19
N GLN A 41 -74.51 -8.22 49.44
CA GLN A 41 -74.37 -8.59 48.03
C GLN A 41 -73.89 -7.42 47.17
N MET A 42 -74.46 -6.22 47.35
CA MET A 42 -74.00 -5.02 46.65
C MET A 42 -72.55 -4.66 47.01
N LYS A 43 -72.16 -4.80 48.28
CA LYS A 43 -70.77 -4.56 48.71
C LYS A 43 -69.79 -5.53 48.06
N VAL A 44 -70.11 -6.83 48.07
CA VAL A 44 -69.28 -7.86 47.44
C VAL A 44 -69.18 -7.65 45.92
N LEU A 45 -70.28 -7.30 45.26
CA LEU A 45 -70.28 -6.99 43.82
C LEU A 45 -69.46 -5.73 43.51
N GLY A 46 -69.50 -4.72 44.38
CA GLY A 46 -68.66 -3.52 44.28
C GLY A 46 -67.17 -3.84 44.39
N GLU A 47 -66.78 -4.57 45.44
CA GLU A 47 -65.38 -5.01 45.64
C GLU A 47 -64.89 -5.90 44.49
N PHE A 48 -65.73 -6.83 44.02
CA PHE A 48 -65.43 -7.67 42.86
C PHE A 48 -65.23 -6.84 41.60
N ARG A 49 -66.10 -5.86 41.34
CA ARG A 49 -65.97 -4.95 40.19
C ARG A 49 -64.66 -4.16 40.24
N THR A 50 -64.28 -3.63 41.40
CA THR A 50 -63.02 -2.89 41.57
C THR A 50 -61.81 -3.79 41.30
N ARG A 51 -61.78 -5.00 41.89
CA ARG A 51 -60.70 -5.98 41.64
C ARG A 51 -60.60 -6.37 40.17
N MET A 52 -61.73 -6.57 39.49
CA MET A 52 -61.75 -6.87 38.06
C MET A 52 -61.21 -5.71 37.22
N GLN A 53 -61.48 -4.45 37.61
CA GLN A 53 -60.90 -3.28 36.94
C GLN A 53 -59.39 -3.18 37.17
N GLU A 54 -58.91 -3.43 38.38
CA GLU A 54 -57.48 -3.45 38.71
C GLU A 54 -56.75 -4.55 37.94
N GLN A 55 -57.29 -5.78 37.91
CA GLN A 55 -56.73 -6.87 37.12
C GLN A 55 -56.66 -6.54 35.63
N ARG A 56 -57.69 -5.91 35.06
CA ARG A 56 -57.66 -5.46 33.66
C ARG A 56 -56.56 -4.44 33.42
N LYS A 57 -56.33 -3.51 34.34
CA LYS A 57 -55.23 -2.53 34.24
C LYS A 57 -53.86 -3.21 34.27
N LEU A 58 -53.66 -4.16 35.18
CA LEU A 58 -52.41 -4.92 35.28
C LEU A 58 -52.13 -5.74 34.02
N VAL A 59 -53.14 -6.44 33.49
CA VAL A 59 -53.00 -7.20 32.23
C VAL A 59 -52.69 -6.27 31.04
N ALA A 60 -53.34 -5.11 30.97
CA ALA A 60 -53.05 -4.13 29.92
C ALA A 60 -51.63 -3.55 30.03
N GLN A 61 -51.12 -3.35 31.24
CA GLN A 61 -49.73 -2.91 31.47
C GLN A 61 -48.73 -3.99 31.10
N ALA A 62 -48.94 -5.23 31.53
CA ALA A 62 -48.10 -6.36 31.16
C ALA A 62 -48.03 -6.55 29.64
N SER A 63 -49.18 -6.51 28.95
CA SER A 63 -49.22 -6.63 27.49
C SER A 63 -48.50 -5.49 26.76
N ARG A 64 -48.45 -4.28 27.33
CA ARG A 64 -47.67 -3.16 26.76
C ARG A 64 -46.18 -3.39 26.95
N ALA A 65 -45.75 -3.78 28.16
CA ALA A 65 -44.36 -4.09 28.45
C ALA A 65 -43.83 -5.24 27.58
N ASP A 66 -44.62 -6.29 27.36
CA ASP A 66 -44.25 -7.40 26.48
C ASP A 66 -44.02 -6.94 25.03
N LYS A 67 -44.89 -6.06 24.51
CA LYS A 67 -44.72 -5.49 23.15
C LYS A 67 -43.49 -4.61 23.03
N GLU A 68 -43.24 -3.76 24.02
CA GLU A 68 -42.04 -2.91 24.04
C GLU A 68 -40.77 -3.75 24.09
N HIS A 69 -40.76 -4.82 24.90
CA HIS A 69 -39.65 -5.77 24.96
C HIS A 69 -39.44 -6.50 23.63
N GLU A 70 -40.52 -6.97 22.98
CA GLU A 70 -40.44 -7.63 21.67
C GLU A 70 -39.89 -6.69 20.60
N GLN A 71 -40.34 -5.43 20.56
CA GLN A 71 -39.80 -4.42 19.65
C GLN A 71 -38.33 -4.12 19.91
N ALA A 72 -37.92 -4.02 21.18
CA ALA A 72 -36.53 -3.80 21.55
C ALA A 72 -35.64 -4.99 21.14
N MET A 73 -36.10 -6.22 21.33
CA MET A 73 -35.40 -7.43 20.92
C MET A 73 -35.23 -7.50 19.40
N GLU A 74 -36.27 -7.15 18.63
CA GLU A 74 -36.16 -7.11 17.17
C GLU A 74 -35.18 -6.03 16.70
N GLY A 75 -35.20 -4.86 17.35
CA GLY A 75 -34.22 -3.80 17.09
C GLY A 75 -32.78 -4.23 17.37
N LEU A 76 -32.54 -4.95 18.48
CA LEU A 76 -31.23 -5.50 18.81
C LEU A 76 -30.80 -6.59 17.82
N LYS A 77 -31.72 -7.42 17.36
CA LYS A 77 -31.44 -8.47 16.37
C LYS A 77 -31.01 -7.87 15.03
N MET A 78 -31.74 -6.86 14.55
CA MET A 78 -31.39 -6.12 13.33
C MET A 78 -30.02 -5.43 13.46
N ALA A 79 -29.74 -4.82 14.62
CA ALA A 79 -28.44 -4.20 14.89
C ALA A 79 -27.30 -5.23 14.90
N LEU A 80 -27.53 -6.41 15.49
CA LEU A 80 -26.57 -7.50 15.52
C LEU A 80 -26.27 -8.05 14.11
N GLU A 81 -27.31 -8.25 13.29
CA GLU A 81 -27.15 -8.69 11.90
C GLU A 81 -26.40 -7.64 11.07
N SER A 82 -26.72 -6.36 11.24
CA SER A 82 -25.99 -5.27 10.58
C SER A 82 -24.53 -5.21 11.01
N ALA A 83 -24.24 -5.34 12.32
CA ALA A 83 -22.88 -5.36 12.83
C ALA A 83 -22.08 -6.56 12.32
N ARG A 84 -22.73 -7.72 12.20
CA ARG A 84 -22.11 -8.94 11.65
C ARG A 84 -21.76 -8.75 10.17
N ALA A 85 -22.68 -8.21 9.37
CA ALA A 85 -22.42 -7.92 7.96
C ALA A 85 -21.27 -6.92 7.79
N ALA A 86 -21.20 -5.89 8.63
CA ALA A 86 -20.10 -4.93 8.63
C ALA A 86 -18.76 -5.58 9.00
N TYR A 87 -18.75 -6.50 9.97
CA TYR A 87 -17.55 -7.25 10.35
C TYR A 87 -17.07 -8.17 9.23
N GLU A 88 -17.97 -8.91 8.58
CA GLU A 88 -17.64 -9.80 7.46
C GLU A 88 -17.07 -9.00 6.27
N GLN A 89 -17.61 -7.80 6.00
CA GLN A 89 -17.06 -6.90 4.99
C GLN A 89 -15.65 -6.43 5.37
N LEU A 90 -15.44 -6.00 6.62
CA LEU A 90 -14.13 -5.55 7.10
C LEU A 90 -13.09 -6.68 7.01
N GLU A 91 -13.48 -7.92 7.29
CA GLU A 91 -12.61 -9.09 7.16
C GLU A 91 -12.22 -9.35 5.70
N ALA A 92 -13.14 -9.14 4.75
CA ALA A 92 -12.85 -9.25 3.33
C ALA A 92 -11.89 -8.14 2.86
N ASP A 93 -12.15 -6.88 3.24
CA ASP A 93 -11.31 -5.73 2.91
C ASP A 93 -9.90 -5.88 3.48
N LEU A 94 -9.77 -6.45 4.69
CA LEU A 94 -8.48 -6.73 5.31
C LEU A 94 -7.68 -7.78 4.52
N LYS A 95 -8.33 -8.88 4.11
CA LYS A 95 -7.68 -9.93 3.30
C LYS A 95 -7.24 -9.39 1.94
N GLU A 96 -8.04 -8.52 1.31
CA GLU A 96 -7.68 -7.86 0.07
C GLU A 96 -6.48 -6.91 0.26
N SER A 97 -6.50 -6.12 1.34
CA SER A 97 -5.40 -5.23 1.69
C SER A 97 -4.09 -5.98 1.91
N ASP A 98 -4.12 -7.09 2.66
CA ASP A 98 -2.95 -7.95 2.90
C ASP A 98 -2.39 -8.54 1.59
N SER A 99 -3.27 -8.99 0.69
CA SER A 99 -2.89 -9.48 -0.64
C SER A 99 -2.22 -8.38 -1.47
N ASN A 100 -2.78 -7.17 -1.45
CA ASN A 100 -2.24 -6.01 -2.15
C ASN A 100 -0.87 -5.60 -1.59
N LEU A 101 -0.70 -5.58 -0.26
CA LEU A 101 0.59 -5.30 0.39
C LEU A 101 1.65 -6.34 0.03
N LEU A 102 1.28 -7.63 -0.01
CA LEU A 102 2.20 -8.69 -0.43
C LEU A 102 2.66 -8.49 -1.88
N ASN A 103 1.74 -8.12 -2.78
CA ASN A 103 2.05 -7.85 -4.18
C ASN A 103 2.94 -6.62 -4.35
N MET A 104 2.64 -5.53 -3.64
CA MET A 104 3.47 -4.32 -3.66
C MET A 104 4.88 -4.59 -3.12
N THR A 105 5.00 -5.40 -2.06
CA THR A 105 6.30 -5.79 -1.51
C THR A 105 7.13 -6.55 -2.54
N LYS A 106 6.54 -7.53 -3.23
CA LYS A 106 7.22 -8.26 -4.32
C LYS A 106 7.64 -7.34 -5.47
N GLN A 107 6.82 -6.36 -5.82
CA GLN A 107 7.16 -5.38 -6.85
C GLN A 107 8.34 -4.50 -6.44
N LEU A 108 8.36 -4.06 -5.17
CA LEU A 108 9.48 -3.29 -4.62
C LEU A 108 10.78 -4.11 -4.58
N ASP A 109 10.72 -5.37 -4.17
CA ASP A 109 11.88 -6.26 -4.16
C ASP A 109 12.45 -6.45 -5.57
N ASN A 110 11.58 -6.65 -6.57
CA ASN A 110 11.98 -6.74 -7.99
C ASN A 110 12.60 -5.43 -8.49
N ALA A 111 12.02 -4.29 -8.15
CA ALA A 111 12.55 -2.98 -8.52
C ALA A 111 13.93 -2.73 -7.89
N ASN A 112 14.10 -3.09 -6.62
CA ASN A 112 15.38 -3.01 -5.91
C ASN A 112 16.45 -3.92 -6.55
N ALA A 113 16.07 -5.15 -6.91
CA ALA A 113 16.97 -6.07 -7.61
C ALA A 113 17.39 -5.52 -8.98
N ALA A 114 16.45 -4.98 -9.76
CA ALA A 114 16.74 -4.35 -11.04
C ALA A 114 17.65 -3.13 -10.89
N GLN A 115 17.42 -2.29 -9.87
CA GLN A 115 18.26 -1.15 -9.57
C GLN A 115 19.68 -1.56 -9.22
N LYS A 116 19.86 -2.64 -8.43
CA LYS A 116 21.17 -3.18 -8.10
C LYS A 116 21.93 -3.63 -9.36
N VAL A 117 21.27 -4.39 -10.23
CA VAL A 117 21.87 -4.84 -11.50
C VAL A 117 22.23 -3.65 -12.39
N ALA A 118 21.37 -2.64 -12.47
CA ALA A 118 21.66 -1.43 -13.24
C ALA A 118 22.86 -0.64 -12.69
N ALA A 119 23.00 -0.56 -11.37
CA ALA A 119 24.14 0.08 -10.72
C ALA A 119 25.45 -0.67 -11.00
N GLU A 120 25.45 -2.00 -10.88
CA GLU A 120 26.60 -2.84 -11.19
C GLU A 120 27.01 -2.73 -12.68
N ALA A 121 26.04 -2.73 -13.59
CA ALA A 121 26.29 -2.55 -15.02
C ALA A 121 26.89 -1.16 -15.34
N LEU A 122 26.39 -0.11 -14.67
CA LEU A 122 26.93 1.25 -14.82
C LEU A 122 28.36 1.36 -14.30
N GLU A 123 28.67 0.71 -13.17
CA GLU A 123 30.02 0.66 -12.62
C GLU A 123 30.97 -0.09 -13.57
N ALA A 124 30.57 -1.25 -14.08
CA ALA A 124 31.35 -2.00 -15.05
C ALA A 124 31.62 -1.19 -16.33
N ALA A 125 30.60 -0.51 -16.87
CA ALA A 125 30.75 0.35 -18.04
C ALA A 125 31.69 1.54 -17.78
N ASN A 126 31.64 2.14 -16.60
CA ASN A 126 32.54 3.23 -16.22
C ASN A 126 33.99 2.74 -16.06
N ASN A 127 34.20 1.55 -15.48
CA ASN A 127 35.52 0.96 -15.36
C ASN A 127 36.12 0.63 -16.74
N GLU A 128 35.33 0.06 -17.64
CA GLU A 128 35.77 -0.21 -19.01
C GLU A 128 36.08 1.08 -19.77
N LYS A 129 35.25 2.11 -19.62
CA LYS A 129 35.52 3.44 -20.20
C LYS A 129 36.85 4.02 -19.73
N ARG A 130 37.18 3.89 -18.43
CA ARG A 130 38.49 4.33 -17.90
C ARG A 130 39.64 3.53 -18.52
N ARG A 131 39.50 2.20 -18.57
CA ARG A 131 40.49 1.31 -19.18
C ARG A 131 40.78 1.70 -20.64
N LEU A 132 39.73 1.93 -21.43
CA LEU A 132 39.86 2.36 -22.82
C LEU A 132 40.48 3.76 -22.97
N LEU A 133 40.20 4.68 -22.05
CA LEU A 133 40.84 6.00 -22.04
C LEU A 133 42.35 5.90 -21.75
N ASP A 134 42.74 5.03 -20.82
CA ASP A 134 44.16 4.81 -20.50
C ASP A 134 44.89 4.13 -21.67
N GLU A 135 44.25 3.14 -22.33
CA GLU A 135 44.78 2.54 -23.56
C GLU A 135 44.90 3.55 -24.70
N ALA A 136 43.92 4.42 -24.88
CA ALA A 136 43.95 5.45 -25.91
C ALA A 136 45.10 6.44 -25.69
N LYS A 137 45.33 6.86 -24.44
CA LYS A 137 46.46 7.72 -24.07
C LYS A 137 47.80 7.03 -24.32
N SER A 138 47.95 5.77 -23.92
CA SER A 138 49.18 4.99 -24.17
C SER A 138 49.47 4.90 -25.67
N ARG A 139 48.45 4.61 -26.50
CA ARG A 139 48.60 4.56 -27.96
C ARG A 139 48.93 5.93 -28.56
N GLU A 140 48.39 7.01 -28.01
CA GLU A 140 48.70 8.37 -28.44
C GLU A 140 50.16 8.72 -28.15
N GLU A 141 50.67 8.34 -26.98
CA GLU A 141 52.09 8.48 -26.61
C GLU A 141 53.00 7.67 -27.54
N GLU A 142 52.68 6.41 -27.82
CA GLU A 142 53.41 5.56 -28.78
C GLU A 142 53.42 6.17 -30.19
N MET A 143 52.26 6.62 -30.68
CA MET A 143 52.15 7.24 -32.00
C MET A 143 52.92 8.57 -32.09
N SER A 144 52.95 9.35 -31.00
CA SER A 144 53.76 10.56 -30.92
C SER A 144 55.26 10.23 -30.99
N GLY A 145 55.71 9.20 -30.27
CA GLY A 145 57.10 8.71 -30.33
C GLY A 145 57.49 8.25 -31.74
N LEU A 146 56.65 7.45 -32.39
CA LEU A 146 56.88 7.00 -33.77
C LEU A 146 56.92 8.16 -34.77
N ARG A 147 56.05 9.18 -34.61
CA ARG A 147 56.09 10.39 -35.45
C ARG A 147 57.39 11.17 -35.26
N GLU A 148 57.88 11.25 -34.03
CA GLU A 148 59.18 11.89 -33.76
C GLU A 148 60.35 11.11 -34.38
N GLU A 149 60.34 9.78 -34.27
CA GLU A 149 61.34 8.93 -34.92
C GLU A 149 61.29 9.04 -36.45
N LEU A 150 60.09 9.04 -37.05
CA LEU A 150 59.91 9.24 -38.49
C LEU A 150 60.47 10.59 -38.93
N ALA A 151 60.16 11.67 -38.21
CA ALA A 151 60.68 13.00 -38.51
C ALA A 151 62.22 13.07 -38.42
N LYS A 152 62.83 12.36 -37.45
CA LYS A 152 64.29 12.23 -37.37
C LYS A 152 64.85 11.46 -38.57
N SER A 153 64.21 10.34 -38.94
CA SER A 153 64.60 9.54 -40.11
C SER A 153 64.53 10.34 -41.39
N GLU A 154 63.45 11.10 -41.61
CA GLU A 154 63.29 12.00 -42.76
C GLU A 154 64.36 13.10 -42.77
N ALA A 155 64.74 13.64 -41.61
CA ALA A 155 65.85 14.59 -41.52
C ALA A 155 67.19 13.94 -41.91
N TYR A 156 67.43 12.67 -41.52
CA TYR A 156 68.62 11.94 -41.92
C TYR A 156 68.66 11.65 -43.42
N THR A 157 67.54 11.23 -44.03
CA THR A 157 67.48 11.00 -45.48
C THR A 157 67.67 12.32 -46.23
N ASN A 158 67.02 13.41 -45.80
CA ASN A 158 67.22 14.73 -46.39
C ASN A 158 68.68 15.21 -46.28
N PHE A 159 69.33 14.95 -45.15
CA PHE A 159 70.75 15.25 -44.99
C PHE A 159 71.63 14.38 -45.90
N ALA A 160 71.38 13.08 -45.97
CA ALA A 160 72.12 12.15 -46.83
C ALA A 160 71.97 12.53 -48.31
N ASP A 161 70.76 12.88 -48.73
CA ASP A 161 70.47 13.35 -50.09
C ASP A 161 71.19 14.67 -50.36
N TYR A 162 71.12 15.65 -49.44
CA TYR A 162 71.85 16.90 -49.56
C TYR A 162 73.36 16.70 -49.64
N PHE A 163 73.92 15.83 -48.80
CA PHE A 163 75.36 15.51 -48.78
C PHE A 163 75.80 14.80 -50.06
N ALA A 164 75.03 13.83 -50.55
CA ALA A 164 75.27 13.19 -51.84
C ALA A 164 75.19 14.20 -52.99
N ARG A 165 74.36 15.24 -52.85
CA ARG A 165 74.19 16.26 -53.87
C ARG A 165 75.31 17.29 -53.91
N VAL A 166 75.73 17.80 -52.74
CA VAL A 166 76.65 18.95 -52.62
C VAL A 166 78.05 18.51 -52.19
N GLY A 167 78.16 17.53 -51.31
CA GLY A 167 79.44 17.07 -50.74
C GLY A 167 80.40 16.50 -51.79
N HIS A 168 79.89 15.83 -52.82
CA HIS A 168 80.73 15.35 -53.93
C HIS A 168 81.39 16.52 -54.69
N GLN A 169 80.70 17.65 -54.88
CA GLN A 169 81.25 18.82 -55.57
C GLN A 169 82.32 19.53 -54.73
N GLU A 170 82.13 19.62 -53.41
CA GLU A 170 83.16 20.17 -52.52
C GLU A 170 84.41 19.28 -52.49
N VAL A 171 84.27 17.96 -52.44
CA VAL A 171 85.41 17.01 -52.49
C VAL A 171 86.16 17.11 -53.82
N LEU A 172 85.45 17.21 -54.95
CA LEU A 172 86.07 17.43 -56.26
C LEU A 172 86.81 18.77 -56.33
N THR A 173 86.26 19.82 -55.70
CA THR A 173 86.90 21.14 -55.62
C THR A 173 88.17 21.12 -54.78
N VAL A 174 88.16 20.44 -53.63
CA VAL A 174 89.35 20.28 -52.77
C VAL A 174 90.43 19.45 -53.48
N LEU A 175 90.06 18.32 -54.09
CA LEU A 175 90.99 17.50 -54.88
C LEU A 175 91.64 18.30 -56.01
N ARG A 176 90.86 19.14 -56.70
CA ARG A 176 91.37 20.02 -57.75
C ARG A 176 92.37 21.06 -57.24
N ASN A 177 92.12 21.62 -56.05
CA ASN A 177 92.94 22.71 -55.49
C ASN A 177 94.21 22.21 -54.82
N ASP A 178 94.13 21.11 -54.07
CA ASP A 178 95.25 20.59 -53.28
C ASP A 178 96.11 19.57 -54.05
N HIS A 179 95.54 18.94 -55.08
CA HIS A 179 96.20 17.94 -55.93
C HIS A 179 95.94 18.21 -57.44
N PRO A 180 96.47 19.31 -58.01
CA PRO A 180 96.23 19.68 -59.40
C PRO A 180 96.77 18.67 -60.43
N GLU A 181 97.70 17.80 -60.02
CA GLU A 181 98.20 16.67 -60.81
C GLU A 181 97.19 15.53 -61.00
N PHE A 182 96.11 15.50 -60.21
CA PHE A 182 95.08 14.47 -60.27
C PHE A 182 93.98 14.88 -61.26
N ASP A 183 93.80 14.12 -62.35
CA ASP A 183 92.78 14.40 -63.37
C ASP A 183 91.38 14.02 -62.87
N VAL A 184 90.70 15.02 -62.30
CA VAL A 184 89.33 14.88 -61.76
C VAL A 184 88.24 14.85 -62.83
N LYS A 185 88.55 15.04 -64.12
CA LYS A 185 87.54 15.10 -65.19
C LYS A 185 86.71 13.82 -65.33
N ASN A 186 87.35 12.65 -65.16
CA ASN A 186 86.63 11.37 -65.18
C ASN A 186 85.68 11.22 -63.99
N LEU A 187 86.00 11.83 -62.85
CA LEU A 187 85.15 11.82 -61.67
C LEU A 187 84.00 12.82 -61.77
N GLU A 188 84.21 13.96 -62.43
CA GLU A 188 83.15 14.94 -62.72
C GLU A 188 82.07 14.40 -63.67
N VAL A 189 82.46 13.55 -64.63
CA VAL A 189 81.51 12.84 -65.50
C VAL A 189 80.71 11.79 -64.75
N MET A 190 81.30 11.14 -63.74
CA MET A 190 80.63 10.14 -62.91
C MET A 190 79.76 10.77 -61.81
N PHE A 191 80.02 12.02 -61.42
CA PHE A 191 79.31 12.75 -60.37
C PHE A 191 78.97 14.18 -60.86
N PRO A 192 78.02 14.31 -61.80
CA PRO A 192 77.65 15.59 -62.36
C PRO A 192 77.01 16.52 -61.30
N PRO A 193 77.07 17.84 -61.47
CA PRO A 193 76.43 18.77 -60.55
C PRO A 193 74.90 18.58 -60.57
N PRO A 194 74.22 18.82 -59.45
CA PRO A 194 72.82 18.48 -59.27
C PRO A 194 71.81 19.12 -60.24
N ASP A 195 72.18 20.24 -60.85
CA ASP A 195 71.34 20.94 -61.82
C ASP A 195 71.62 20.50 -63.26
N ALA A 196 72.50 19.51 -63.48
CA ALA A 196 72.88 19.04 -64.81
C ALA A 196 71.95 17.96 -65.39
N GLU A 197 71.09 17.32 -64.60
CA GLU A 197 70.12 16.30 -65.06
C GLU A 197 68.68 16.85 -65.20
N GLY A 198 68.53 18.16 -65.44
CA GLY A 198 67.24 18.85 -65.60
C GLY A 198 66.85 19.19 -67.05
N GLU A 199 67.64 18.80 -68.05
CA GLU A 199 67.33 19.04 -69.46
C GLU A 199 67.45 17.73 -70.25
N GLU A 200 66.44 16.86 -70.20
CA GLU A 200 66.10 15.91 -71.27
C GLU A 200 64.74 15.25 -71.00
N ASP A 201 63.66 15.88 -71.47
CA ASP A 201 62.82 15.34 -72.56
C ASP A 201 61.49 16.11 -72.67
N SER A 202 61.30 16.74 -73.84
CA SER A 202 60.03 17.23 -74.38
C SER A 202 59.41 16.19 -75.31
#